data_AF-A0A7I9WER0-F1
#
_entry.id   AF-A0A7I9WER0-F1
#
_cell.length_a   1.000
_cell.length_b   1.000
_cell.length_c   1.000
_cell.angle_alpha   90.00
_cell.angle_beta   90.00
_cell.angle_gamma   90.00
#
_symmetry.space_group_name_H-M   'P 1'
#
loop_
_entity.id
_entity.type
_entity.pdbx_description
1 polymer ?
#
loop_
_entity_poly.entity_id
_entity_poly.type
_entity_poly.pdbx_seq_one_letter_code
_entity_poly.pdbx_strand_id
1 'polypeptide(L)'
;MYLKAYPWIMRQFWDRVRDGMSAGEAGLAVGVSVHSGRRWFADAGGVRPKFLDEGPRKRPRLTLGERVVIDVGVRMGRSIRKIAEELGRAPSTVMREIERNAFCYGRYRQRYRFGAPKKGGRDAKPRYRAAGAQARAQQRARRPKPGKLAVNARLHDEVQTRLLEKYSPQQIARRLQLDFPDDAEMRVSPETIYQSIYVQGRGSLRRELHQCLRTGRALRKPQRRADQRRGRIPDMVNISERPPEVEDRAVPGHWEVI
;
A
#
# COMPACT_ATOMS: atom_id res chain seq x y z
N MET A 1 -5.44 13.75 -8.72
CA MET A 1 -6.93 13.77 -8.88
C MET A 1 -7.43 12.63 -9.79
N TYR A 2 -6.74 12.31 -10.89
CA TYR A 2 -7.18 11.31 -11.90
C TYR A 2 -7.13 9.83 -11.51
N LEU A 3 -6.36 9.44 -10.49
CA LEU A 3 -6.25 8.05 -10.02
C LEU A 3 -7.58 7.40 -9.58
N LYS A 4 -8.60 8.21 -9.28
CA LYS A 4 -9.90 7.72 -8.80
C LYS A 4 -10.94 7.53 -9.91
N ALA A 5 -10.81 8.19 -11.05
CA ALA A 5 -11.85 8.21 -12.08
C ALA A 5 -11.80 6.98 -12.98
N TYR A 6 -10.60 6.54 -13.42
CA TYR A 6 -10.44 5.39 -14.32
C TYR A 6 -9.21 4.53 -13.95
N PRO A 7 -9.33 3.61 -12.97
CA PRO A 7 -8.21 2.80 -12.48
C PRO A 7 -7.60 1.85 -13.51
N TRP A 8 -8.33 1.51 -14.56
CA TRP A 8 -7.87 0.63 -15.64
C TRP A 8 -7.04 1.39 -16.69
N ILE A 9 -7.44 2.61 -17.07
CA ILE A 9 -6.66 3.50 -17.96
C ILE A 9 -5.31 3.82 -17.32
N MET A 10 -5.32 4.19 -16.03
CA MET A 10 -4.08 4.44 -15.29
C MET A 10 -3.19 3.19 -15.23
N ARG A 11 -3.76 1.98 -15.13
CA ARG A 11 -2.97 0.75 -15.17
C ARG A 11 -2.28 0.57 -16.50
N GLN A 12 -3.04 0.62 -17.59
CA GLN A 12 -2.50 0.53 -18.94
C GLN A 12 -1.39 1.55 -19.17
N PHE A 13 -1.59 2.79 -18.72
CA PHE A 13 -0.57 3.84 -18.80
C PHE A 13 0.74 3.40 -18.13
N TRP A 14 0.68 2.90 -16.90
CA TRP A 14 1.85 2.44 -16.16
C TRP A 14 2.42 1.10 -16.63
N ASP A 15 1.66 0.29 -17.37
CA ASP A 15 2.16 -0.88 -18.09
C ASP A 15 2.97 -0.43 -19.32
N ARG A 16 2.44 0.50 -20.14
CA ARG A 16 3.17 1.09 -21.29
C ARG A 16 4.48 1.78 -20.87
N VAL A 17 4.46 2.54 -19.77
CA VAL A 17 5.69 3.14 -19.20
C VAL A 17 6.68 2.08 -18.75
N ARG A 18 6.20 0.96 -18.18
CA ARG A 18 7.07 -0.16 -17.77
C ARG A 18 7.70 -0.85 -18.98
N ASP A 19 6.99 -0.90 -20.10
CA ASP A 19 7.46 -1.48 -21.36
C ASP A 19 8.45 -0.57 -22.11
N GLY A 20 8.76 0.61 -21.55
CA GLY A 20 9.81 1.51 -22.05
C GLY A 20 9.30 2.76 -22.75
N MET A 21 7.98 2.93 -22.91
CA MET A 21 7.42 4.15 -23.49
C MET A 21 7.67 5.35 -22.58
N SER A 22 7.91 6.52 -23.19
CA SER A 22 7.92 7.77 -22.44
C SER A 22 6.53 8.06 -21.86
N ALA A 23 6.46 8.87 -20.79
CA ALA A 23 5.18 9.25 -20.20
C ALA A 23 4.24 9.98 -21.19
N GLY A 24 4.79 10.63 -22.22
CA GLY A 24 4.01 11.27 -23.28
C GLY A 24 3.37 10.25 -24.23
N GLU A 25 4.18 9.31 -24.74
CA GLU A 25 3.73 8.23 -25.62
C GLU A 25 2.75 7.29 -24.91
N ALA A 26 3.04 6.93 -23.66
CA ALA A 26 2.14 6.14 -22.84
C ALA A 26 0.79 6.84 -22.63
N GLY A 27 0.77 8.17 -22.54
CA GLY A 27 -0.45 8.97 -22.48
C GLY A 27 -1.27 8.83 -23.76
N LEU A 28 -0.65 9.04 -24.92
CA LEU A 28 -1.30 8.87 -26.22
C LEU A 28 -1.84 7.45 -26.41
N ALA A 29 -1.05 6.44 -26.04
CA ALA A 29 -1.41 5.03 -26.16
C ALA A 29 -2.64 4.62 -25.32
N VAL A 30 -3.00 5.39 -24.29
CA VAL A 30 -4.22 5.16 -23.49
C VAL A 30 -5.32 6.18 -23.75
N GLY A 31 -5.18 6.98 -24.82
CA GLY A 31 -6.20 7.93 -25.25
C GLY A 31 -6.21 9.26 -24.48
N VAL A 32 -5.10 9.67 -23.85
CA VAL A 32 -4.96 11.00 -23.24
C VAL A 32 -3.86 11.84 -23.90
N SER A 33 -3.92 13.16 -23.76
CA SER A 33 -2.90 14.05 -24.34
C SER A 33 -1.51 13.79 -23.75
N VAL A 34 -0.46 14.07 -24.53
CA VAL A 34 0.95 14.01 -24.11
C VAL A 34 1.17 14.78 -22.79
N HIS A 35 0.54 15.96 -22.69
CA HIS A 35 0.60 16.79 -21.48
C HIS A 35 0.00 16.06 -20.27
N SER A 36 -1.20 15.48 -20.42
CA SER A 36 -1.85 14.71 -19.36
C SER A 36 -1.03 13.48 -18.93
N GLY A 37 -0.45 12.74 -19.88
CA GLY A 37 0.42 11.60 -19.57
C GLY A 37 1.68 12.01 -18.77
N ARG A 38 2.37 13.08 -19.20
CA ARG A 38 3.51 13.64 -18.46
C ARG A 38 3.11 14.11 -17.05
N ARG A 39 1.95 14.76 -16.92
CA ARG A 39 1.41 15.20 -15.63
C ARG A 39 1.08 14.01 -14.71
N TRP A 40 0.46 12.96 -15.23
CA TRP A 40 0.17 11.74 -14.47
C TRP A 40 1.44 11.08 -13.93
N PHE A 41 2.50 11.02 -14.75
CA PHE A 41 3.80 10.51 -14.32
C PHE A 41 4.44 11.38 -13.24
N ALA A 42 4.42 12.71 -13.43
CA ALA A 42 4.98 13.67 -12.48
C ALA A 42 4.24 13.68 -11.14
N ASP A 43 2.90 13.68 -11.15
CA ASP A 43 2.04 13.62 -9.97
C ASP A 43 2.30 12.35 -9.12
N ALA A 44 2.73 11.27 -9.77
CA ALA A 44 3.10 10.02 -9.10
C ALA A 44 4.60 9.97 -8.68
N GLY A 45 5.37 11.04 -8.92
CA GLY A 45 6.81 11.10 -8.64
C GLY A 45 7.65 10.17 -9.54
N GLY A 46 7.12 9.78 -10.70
CA GLY A 46 7.76 8.83 -11.62
C GLY A 46 7.75 7.37 -11.14
N VAL A 47 6.95 7.05 -10.12
CA VAL A 47 6.84 5.69 -9.57
C VAL A 47 5.43 5.16 -9.78
N ARG A 48 5.32 3.93 -10.31
CA ARG A 48 4.03 3.26 -10.50
C ARG A 48 3.28 3.15 -9.16
N PRO A 49 2.07 3.70 -9.05
CA PRO A 49 1.23 3.53 -7.87
C PRO A 49 0.82 2.07 -7.66
N LYS A 50 0.56 1.68 -6.41
CA LYS A 50 -0.08 0.40 -6.10
C LYS A 50 -1.57 0.47 -6.47
N PHE A 51 -2.03 -0.42 -7.34
CA PHE A 51 -3.44 -0.56 -7.68
C PHE A 51 -4.06 -1.62 -6.75
N LEU A 52 -5.19 -1.34 -6.10
CA LEU A 52 -5.73 -2.19 -5.03
C LEU A 52 -6.51 -3.42 -5.52
N ASP A 53 -6.70 -3.56 -6.83
CA ASP A 53 -7.52 -4.60 -7.47
C ASP A 53 -6.72 -5.89 -7.76
N GLU A 54 -5.62 -6.12 -7.07
CA GLU A 54 -4.68 -7.20 -7.37
C GLU A 54 -5.23 -8.60 -6.98
N GLY A 55 -5.54 -9.37 -8.04
CA GLY A 55 -5.32 -10.82 -8.19
C GLY A 55 -6.16 -11.78 -7.33
N PRO A 56 -6.19 -13.08 -7.68
CA PRO A 56 -6.78 -14.09 -6.82
C PRO A 56 -6.00 -14.15 -5.51
N ARG A 57 -6.59 -13.60 -4.44
CA ARG A 57 -6.04 -13.75 -3.09
C ARG A 57 -6.35 -15.17 -2.63
N LYS A 58 -5.39 -15.82 -1.96
CA LYS A 58 -5.59 -17.11 -1.25
C LYS A 58 -6.85 -17.09 -0.35
N ARG A 59 -7.23 -15.91 0.14
CA ARG A 59 -8.51 -15.65 0.81
C ARG A 59 -9.16 -14.41 0.17
N PRO A 60 -10.09 -14.58 -0.80
CA PRO A 60 -10.74 -13.44 -1.44
C PRO A 60 -11.55 -12.65 -0.42
N ARG A 61 -11.50 -11.31 -0.54
CA ARG A 61 -12.41 -10.45 0.24
C ARG A 61 -13.78 -10.47 -0.43
N LEU A 62 -14.83 -10.21 0.35
CA LEU A 62 -16.16 -10.00 -0.21
C LEU A 62 -16.12 -8.93 -1.30
N THR A 63 -16.61 -9.30 -2.47
CA THR A 63 -16.83 -8.45 -3.64
C THR A 63 -18.00 -7.49 -3.39
N LEU A 64 -18.18 -6.52 -4.28
CA LEU A 64 -19.34 -5.64 -4.22
C LEU A 64 -20.65 -6.44 -4.38
N GLY A 65 -20.69 -7.41 -5.31
CA GLY A 65 -21.87 -8.27 -5.52
C GLY A 65 -22.25 -9.05 -4.28
N GLU A 66 -21.29 -9.71 -3.63
CA GLU A 66 -21.54 -10.42 -2.37
C GLU A 66 -22.01 -9.46 -1.26
N ARG A 67 -21.46 -8.23 -1.20
CA ARG A 67 -21.94 -7.20 -0.26
C ARG A 67 -23.37 -6.76 -0.55
N VAL A 68 -23.81 -6.72 -1.82
CA VAL A 68 -25.19 -6.39 -2.19
C VAL A 68 -26.15 -7.47 -1.70
N VAL A 69 -25.79 -8.75 -1.82
CA VAL A 69 -26.59 -9.86 -1.27
C VAL A 69 -26.72 -9.74 0.25
N ILE A 70 -25.63 -9.40 0.97
CA ILE A 70 -25.69 -9.12 2.42
C ILE A 70 -26.65 -7.97 2.71
N ASP A 71 -26.61 -6.89 1.92
CA ASP A 71 -27.44 -5.71 2.10
C ASP A 71 -28.93 -6.01 1.92
N VAL A 72 -29.29 -6.72 0.86
CA VAL A 72 -30.66 -7.20 0.62
C VAL A 72 -31.10 -8.15 1.72
N GLY A 73 -30.26 -9.12 2.10
CA GLY A 73 -30.56 -10.08 3.16
C GLY A 73 -30.82 -9.42 4.51
N VAL A 74 -30.04 -8.40 4.88
CA VAL A 74 -30.24 -7.61 6.10
C VAL A 74 -31.57 -6.83 6.04
N ARG A 75 -31.91 -6.20 4.91
CA ARG A 75 -33.20 -5.48 4.75
C ARG A 75 -34.40 -6.42 4.84
N MET A 76 -34.28 -7.61 4.28
CA MET A 76 -35.31 -8.65 4.33
C MET A 76 -35.37 -9.37 5.69
N GLY A 77 -34.50 -9.05 6.64
CA GLY A 77 -34.46 -9.71 7.95
C GLY A 77 -34.03 -11.18 7.90
N ARG A 78 -33.29 -11.59 6.86
CA ARG A 78 -32.76 -12.97 6.74
C ARG A 78 -31.71 -13.23 7.82
N SER A 79 -31.62 -14.49 8.27
CA SER A 79 -30.58 -14.90 9.21
C SER A 79 -29.19 -14.88 8.56
N ILE A 80 -28.15 -14.65 9.35
CA ILE A 80 -26.75 -14.67 8.89
C ILE A 80 -26.43 -16.01 8.20
N ARG A 81 -26.96 -17.13 8.70
CA ARG A 81 -26.75 -18.46 8.11
C ARG A 81 -27.33 -18.55 6.70
N LYS A 82 -28.56 -18.07 6.51
CA LYS A 82 -29.23 -18.05 5.19
C LYS A 82 -28.51 -17.17 4.18
N ILE A 83 -28.04 -15.99 4.60
CA ILE A 83 -27.24 -15.10 3.76
C ILE A 83 -25.90 -15.77 3.37
N ALA A 84 -25.28 -16.48 4.32
CA ALA A 84 -24.00 -17.13 4.09
C ALA A 84 -24.12 -18.34 3.15
N GLU A 85 -25.19 -19.12 3.27
CA GLU A 85 -25.55 -20.20 2.36
C GLU A 85 -25.75 -19.70 0.93
N GLU A 86 -26.55 -18.63 0.74
CA GLU A 86 -26.78 -17.97 -0.56
C GLU A 86 -25.47 -17.46 -1.20
N LEU A 87 -24.49 -17.08 -0.38
CA LEU A 87 -23.18 -16.61 -0.83
C LEU A 87 -22.15 -17.72 -1.04
N GLY A 88 -22.41 -18.96 -0.60
CA GLY A 88 -21.38 -20.01 -0.52
C GLY A 88 -20.22 -19.62 0.40
N ARG A 89 -20.49 -18.91 1.50
CA ARG A 89 -19.49 -18.41 2.47
C ARG A 89 -19.75 -18.95 3.86
N ALA A 90 -18.70 -18.96 4.70
CA ALA A 90 -18.87 -19.25 6.11
C ALA A 90 -19.76 -18.19 6.80
N PRO A 91 -20.69 -18.57 7.71
CA PRO A 91 -21.51 -17.62 8.46
C PRO A 91 -20.70 -16.56 9.23
N SER A 92 -19.52 -16.95 9.72
CA SER A 92 -18.60 -16.03 10.40
C SER A 92 -18.03 -14.93 9.50
N THR A 93 -18.04 -15.11 8.18
CA THR A 93 -17.64 -14.07 7.22
C THR A 93 -18.70 -12.98 7.13
N VAL A 94 -19.97 -13.37 6.99
CA VAL A 94 -21.12 -12.47 6.92
C VAL A 94 -21.28 -11.71 8.24
N MET A 95 -21.19 -12.42 9.38
CA MET A 95 -21.23 -11.82 10.72
C MET A 95 -20.19 -10.70 10.87
N ARG A 96 -18.90 -11.01 10.63
CA ARG A 96 -17.82 -10.03 10.78
C ARG A 96 -17.94 -8.87 9.78
N GLU A 97 -18.52 -9.09 8.60
CA GLU A 97 -18.75 -8.02 7.63
C GLU A 97 -19.84 -7.05 8.13
N ILE A 98 -20.95 -7.58 8.65
CA ILE A 98 -22.03 -6.79 9.23
C ILE A 98 -21.53 -6.05 10.46
N GLU A 99 -20.84 -6.72 11.39
CA GLU A 99 -20.28 -6.09 12.60
C GLU A 99 -19.34 -4.93 12.28
N ARG A 100 -18.48 -5.07 11.26
CA ARG A 100 -17.51 -4.04 10.90
C ARG A 100 -18.09 -2.86 10.12
N ASN A 101 -19.27 -3.04 9.52
CA ASN A 101 -19.77 -2.08 8.53
C ASN A 101 -21.21 -1.59 8.76
N ALA A 102 -22.03 -2.29 9.53
CA ALA A 102 -23.38 -1.84 9.85
C ALA A 102 -23.36 -0.71 10.89
N PHE A 103 -24.44 0.06 10.90
CA PHE A 103 -24.74 1.05 11.93
C PHE A 103 -26.19 0.86 12.40
N CYS A 104 -26.53 1.36 13.57
CA CYS A 104 -27.84 1.19 14.19
C CYS A 104 -28.29 2.53 14.79
N TYR A 105 -29.56 2.87 14.64
CA TYR A 105 -30.16 3.99 15.37
C TYR A 105 -30.83 3.43 16.64
N GLY A 106 -30.40 3.88 17.82
CA GLY A 106 -30.91 3.45 19.13
C GLY A 106 -29.81 3.27 20.19
N ARG A 107 -30.18 3.01 21.46
CA ARG A 107 -29.25 2.61 22.55
C ARG A 107 -28.69 1.19 22.28
N TYR A 108 -27.97 1.05 21.18
CA TYR A 108 -27.23 -0.15 20.83
C TYR A 108 -25.92 -0.13 21.61
N ARG A 109 -25.94 -0.77 22.77
CA ARG A 109 -24.69 -1.24 23.38
C ARG A 109 -24.09 -2.32 22.49
N GLN A 110 -22.76 -2.31 22.45
CA GLN A 110 -21.77 -3.29 21.98
C GLN A 110 -22.08 -4.76 22.34
N ARG A 111 -23.28 -5.28 22.06
CA ARG A 111 -23.74 -6.62 22.45
C ARG A 111 -23.36 -7.74 21.49
N TYR A 112 -22.91 -7.39 20.29
CA TYR A 112 -22.39 -8.37 19.33
C TYR A 112 -20.86 -8.51 19.42
N ARG A 113 -20.22 -7.89 20.43
CA ARG A 113 -18.88 -8.30 20.85
C ARG A 113 -19.05 -9.61 21.61
N PHE A 114 -18.71 -10.73 20.98
CA PHE A 114 -18.72 -12.08 21.56
C PHE A 114 -18.16 -12.04 23.01
N GLY A 115 -18.95 -12.46 24.01
CA GLY A 115 -18.59 -12.42 25.45
C GLY A 115 -19.37 -11.43 26.34
N ALA A 116 -20.36 -10.69 25.83
CA ALA A 116 -21.12 -9.73 26.63
C ALA A 116 -22.19 -10.41 27.55
N PRO A 117 -22.18 -10.17 28.87
CA PRO A 117 -22.93 -10.97 29.85
C PRO A 117 -24.45 -10.70 29.94
N LYS A 118 -25.05 -9.77 29.16
CA LYS A 118 -26.50 -9.45 29.26
C LYS A 118 -27.21 -9.21 27.91
N LYS A 119 -28.33 -9.93 27.70
CA LYS A 119 -29.24 -9.93 26.51
C LYS A 119 -29.56 -8.56 25.94
N GLY A 120 -29.56 -8.48 24.60
CA GLY A 120 -30.09 -7.44 23.69
C GLY A 120 -31.39 -6.76 24.08
N GLY A 121 -31.53 -5.46 23.80
CA GLY A 121 -32.82 -4.78 23.75
C GLY A 121 -33.53 -5.21 22.47
N ARG A 122 -34.87 -5.19 22.48
CA ARG A 122 -35.70 -5.92 21.52
C ARG A 122 -35.61 -5.42 20.06
N ASP A 123 -35.18 -4.17 19.81
CA ASP A 123 -35.51 -3.51 18.53
C ASP A 123 -34.35 -2.96 17.67
N ALA A 124 -33.09 -3.22 18.01
CA ALA A 124 -31.97 -2.66 17.24
C ALA A 124 -31.64 -3.51 15.98
N LYS A 125 -32.31 -3.23 14.86
CA LYS A 125 -31.98 -3.81 13.54
C LYS A 125 -30.72 -3.15 12.94
N PRO A 126 -29.68 -3.91 12.53
CA PRO A 126 -28.51 -3.34 11.88
C PRO A 126 -28.89 -2.77 10.50
N ARG A 127 -28.53 -1.52 10.23
CA ARG A 127 -28.57 -0.94 8.88
C ARG A 127 -27.22 -1.20 8.21
N TYR A 128 -27.26 -1.95 7.12
CA TYR A 128 -26.10 -2.21 6.28
C TYR A 128 -26.27 -1.47 4.94
N ARG A 129 -25.17 -1.07 4.31
CA ARG A 129 -25.16 -0.48 2.96
C ARG A 129 -23.95 -1.01 2.21
N ALA A 130 -24.17 -1.74 1.11
CA ALA A 130 -23.12 -2.41 0.35
C ALA A 130 -22.05 -1.44 -0.16
N ALA A 131 -22.47 -0.33 -0.80
CA ALA A 131 -21.55 0.68 -1.34
C ALA A 131 -20.64 1.29 -0.26
N GLY A 132 -21.21 1.61 0.91
CA GLY A 132 -20.44 2.15 2.03
C GLY A 132 -19.48 1.14 2.65
N ALA A 133 -19.87 -0.14 2.72
CA ALA A 133 -18.98 -1.22 3.17
C ALA A 133 -17.82 -1.45 2.19
N GLN A 134 -18.10 -1.43 0.89
CA GLN A 134 -17.09 -1.52 -0.17
C GLN A 134 -16.08 -0.38 -0.10
N ALA A 135 -16.54 0.86 -0.02
CA ALA A 135 -15.67 2.04 0.06
C ALA A 135 -14.74 1.98 1.28
N ARG A 136 -15.28 1.62 2.46
CA ARG A 136 -14.49 1.44 3.69
C ARG A 136 -13.49 0.29 3.57
N ALA A 137 -13.87 -0.82 2.95
CA ALA A 137 -12.98 -1.95 2.72
C ALA A 137 -11.80 -1.57 1.80
N GLN A 138 -12.05 -0.80 0.74
CA GLN A 138 -11.02 -0.26 -0.15
C GLN A 138 -10.11 0.74 0.58
N GLN A 139 -10.67 1.63 1.41
CA GLN A 139 -9.89 2.56 2.23
C GLN A 139 -8.97 1.81 3.21
N ARG A 140 -9.50 0.84 3.96
CA ARG A 140 -8.71 0.00 4.88
C ARG A 140 -7.65 -0.83 4.14
N ALA A 141 -7.93 -1.25 2.90
CA ALA A 141 -6.96 -1.99 2.07
C ALA A 141 -5.74 -1.15 1.70
N ARG A 142 -5.84 0.19 1.68
CA ARG A 142 -4.71 1.08 1.40
C ARG A 142 -3.56 0.91 2.39
N ARG A 143 -3.85 0.48 3.63
CA ARG A 143 -2.88 0.28 4.74
C ARG A 143 -1.71 1.29 4.68
N PRO A 144 -2.00 2.61 4.70
CA PRO A 144 -0.94 3.60 4.66
C PRO A 144 -0.04 3.38 5.89
N LYS A 145 1.23 3.10 5.66
CA LYS A 145 2.24 3.14 6.71
C LYS A 145 2.84 4.55 6.66
N PRO A 146 2.60 5.40 7.68
CA PRO A 146 3.22 6.71 7.69
C PRO A 146 4.74 6.54 7.68
N GLY A 147 5.43 7.34 6.88
CA GLY A 147 6.89 7.28 6.80
C GLY A 147 7.53 7.79 8.10
N LYS A 148 8.75 7.34 8.41
CA LYS A 148 9.44 7.71 9.66
C LYS A 148 9.55 9.24 9.83
N LEU A 149 9.91 9.95 8.75
CA LEU A 149 9.99 11.43 8.72
C LEU A 149 8.63 12.14 8.81
N ALA A 150 7.51 11.44 8.62
CA ALA A 150 6.18 12.02 8.80
C ALA A 150 5.67 11.87 10.25
N VAL A 151 6.24 10.92 11.01
CA VAL A 151 5.84 10.64 12.39
C VAL A 151 6.79 11.32 13.37
N ASN A 152 8.09 11.33 13.08
CA ASN A 152 9.12 11.91 13.95
C ASN A 152 9.49 13.32 13.48
N ALA A 153 8.90 14.34 14.12
CA ALA A 153 9.12 15.75 13.81
C ALA A 153 10.57 16.20 14.05
N ARG A 154 11.21 15.70 15.11
CA ARG A 154 12.60 16.04 15.43
C ARG A 154 13.57 15.57 14.34
N LEU A 155 13.45 14.30 13.94
CA LEU A 155 14.24 13.74 12.85
C LEU A 155 13.94 14.45 11.51
N HIS A 156 12.67 14.79 11.28
CA HIS A 156 12.25 15.54 10.10
C HIS A 156 12.98 16.88 10.00
N ASP A 157 12.95 17.67 11.06
CA ASP A 157 13.51 19.02 11.07
C ASP A 157 15.04 18.99 10.93
N GLU A 158 15.70 18.03 11.58
CA GLU A 158 17.15 17.84 11.44
C GLU A 158 17.55 17.49 10.00
N VAL A 159 16.81 16.57 9.36
CA VAL A 159 17.03 16.23 7.95
C VAL A 159 16.77 17.45 7.05
N GLN A 160 15.72 18.23 7.33
CA GLN A 160 15.39 19.42 6.56
C GLN A 160 16.49 20.48 6.66
N THR A 161 16.97 20.79 7.87
CA THR A 161 18.03 21.77 8.11
C THR A 161 19.30 21.39 7.36
N ARG A 162 19.76 20.14 7.48
CA ARG A 162 20.97 19.68 6.78
C ARG A 162 20.81 19.65 5.26
N LEU A 163 19.60 19.37 4.75
CA LEU A 163 19.34 19.51 3.33
C LEU A 163 19.47 20.98 2.87
N LEU A 164 18.97 21.95 3.64
CA LEU A 164 19.11 23.37 3.31
C LEU A 164 20.58 23.82 3.32
N GLU A 165 21.38 23.26 4.22
CA GLU A 165 22.84 23.42 4.28
C GLU A 165 23.59 22.64 3.17
N LYS A 166 22.87 22.05 2.20
CA LYS A 166 23.41 21.34 1.03
C LYS A 166 24.16 20.05 1.35
N TYR A 167 23.91 19.43 2.51
CA TYR A 167 24.39 18.07 2.75
C TYR A 167 23.67 17.07 1.83
N SER A 168 24.42 16.10 1.31
CA SER A 168 23.83 14.99 0.56
C SER A 168 23.07 14.03 1.51
N PRO A 169 22.02 13.32 1.03
CA PRO A 169 21.31 12.32 1.83
C PRO A 169 22.20 11.27 2.49
N GLN A 170 23.31 10.88 1.86
CA GLN A 170 24.31 9.96 2.41
C GLN A 170 25.06 10.59 3.59
N GLN A 171 25.50 11.85 3.44
CA GLN A 171 26.16 12.58 4.52
C GLN A 171 25.21 12.78 5.70
N ILE A 172 23.95 13.15 5.45
CA ILE A 172 22.93 13.32 6.49
C ILE A 172 22.75 12.03 7.28
N ALA A 173 22.50 10.91 6.60
CA ALA A 173 22.30 9.62 7.26
C ALA A 173 23.50 9.21 8.12
N ARG A 174 24.73 9.43 7.63
CA ARG A 174 25.95 9.13 8.39
C ARG A 174 26.13 10.08 9.58
N ARG A 175 25.89 11.37 9.38
CA ARG A 175 26.12 12.40 10.39
C ARG A 175 25.11 12.27 11.53
N LEU A 176 23.86 11.91 11.22
CA LEU A 176 22.85 11.58 12.24
C LEU A 176 23.27 10.44 13.17
N GLN A 177 23.98 9.42 12.67
CA GLN A 177 24.51 8.33 13.51
C GLN A 177 25.63 8.81 14.45
N LEU A 178 26.40 9.82 14.04
CA LEU A 178 27.52 10.35 14.82
C LEU A 178 27.06 11.37 15.85
N ASP A 179 26.13 12.25 15.48
CA ASP A 179 25.64 13.32 16.37
C ASP A 179 24.62 12.80 17.40
N PHE A 180 23.94 11.68 17.10
CA PHE A 180 22.94 11.06 17.96
C PHE A 180 23.21 9.54 18.12
N PRO A 181 24.33 9.12 18.73
CA PRO A 181 24.74 7.72 18.78
C PRO A 181 23.74 6.83 19.55
N ASP A 182 23.20 7.36 20.65
CA ASP A 182 22.32 6.65 21.59
C ASP A 182 20.83 6.71 21.20
N ASP A 183 20.48 7.52 20.20
CA ASP A 183 19.08 7.72 19.78
C ASP A 183 18.80 6.96 18.47
N ALA A 184 18.28 5.73 18.60
CA ALA A 184 17.91 4.91 17.45
C ALA A 184 16.77 5.54 16.61
N GLU A 185 15.94 6.41 17.20
CA GLU A 185 14.88 7.10 16.47
C GLU A 185 15.45 8.14 15.50
N MET A 186 16.65 8.67 15.74
CA MET A 186 17.34 9.60 14.84
C MET A 186 18.00 8.93 13.61
N ARG A 187 17.94 7.59 13.51
CA ARG A 187 18.53 6.85 12.38
C ARG A 187 17.59 6.84 11.17
N VAL A 188 18.10 7.20 9.99
CA VAL A 188 17.36 7.13 8.73
C VAL A 188 18.29 6.71 7.58
N SER A 189 17.77 5.92 6.64
CA SER A 189 18.53 5.53 5.45
C SER A 189 18.56 6.67 4.41
N PRO A 190 19.63 6.79 3.59
CA PRO A 190 19.65 7.76 2.50
C PRO A 190 18.49 7.56 1.51
N GLU A 191 18.11 6.31 1.26
CA GLU A 191 16.98 5.97 0.39
C GLU A 191 15.64 6.50 0.95
N THR A 192 15.46 6.48 2.27
CA THR A 192 14.28 7.07 2.91
C THR A 192 14.23 8.58 2.67
N ILE A 193 15.36 9.28 2.81
CA ILE A 193 15.47 10.72 2.54
C ILE A 193 15.15 11.02 1.06
N TYR A 194 15.72 10.25 0.12
CA TYR A 194 15.39 10.39 -1.30
C TYR A 194 13.90 10.16 -1.58
N GLN A 195 13.29 9.12 -1.00
CA GLN A 195 11.88 8.86 -1.19
C GLN A 195 10.99 9.98 -0.65
N SER A 196 11.35 10.61 0.48
CA SER A 196 10.61 11.76 1.00
C SER A 196 10.73 13.01 0.15
N ILE A 197 11.82 13.18 -0.60
CA ILE A 197 12.00 14.32 -1.53
C ILE A 197 11.22 14.08 -2.84
N TYR A 198 11.26 12.86 -3.39
CA TYR A 198 10.73 12.58 -4.73
C TYR A 198 9.27 12.11 -4.79
N VAL A 199 8.75 11.49 -3.72
CA VAL A 199 7.42 10.87 -3.76
C VAL A 199 6.39 11.80 -3.12
N GLN A 200 5.63 12.52 -3.96
CA GLN A 200 4.60 13.49 -3.54
C GLN A 200 3.50 12.89 -2.62
N GLY A 201 3.32 11.56 -2.61
CA GLY A 201 2.39 10.87 -1.70
C GLY A 201 2.97 10.44 -0.35
N ARG A 202 4.28 10.64 -0.13
CA ARG A 202 5.00 10.36 1.13
C ARG A 202 5.67 11.59 1.75
N GLY A 203 5.68 12.72 1.05
CA GLY A 203 6.48 13.89 1.42
C GLY A 203 6.00 14.52 2.72
N SER A 204 6.66 14.17 3.82
CA SER A 204 6.72 15.02 5.01
C SER A 204 7.59 16.26 4.74
N LEU A 205 8.61 16.10 3.89
CA LEU A 205 9.54 17.15 3.49
C LEU A 205 9.00 18.04 2.37
N ARG A 206 9.39 19.33 2.38
CA ARG A 206 8.99 20.32 1.35
C ARG A 206 9.47 19.91 -0.04
N ARG A 207 8.60 20.08 -1.04
CA ARG A 207 8.86 19.71 -2.45
C ARG A 207 10.10 20.40 -3.02
N GLU A 208 10.40 21.62 -2.58
CA GLU A 208 11.50 22.45 -3.09
C GLU A 208 12.90 21.96 -2.66
N LEU A 209 12.99 21.10 -1.65
CA LEU A 209 14.27 20.59 -1.14
C LEU A 209 15.06 19.77 -2.17
N HIS A 210 14.42 19.34 -3.27
CA HIS A 210 15.14 18.74 -4.39
C HIS A 210 16.21 19.66 -5.01
N GLN A 211 16.04 20.99 -4.92
CA GLN A 211 17.03 21.99 -5.37
C GLN A 211 18.30 21.99 -4.52
N CYS A 212 18.25 21.43 -3.32
CA CYS A 212 19.41 21.29 -2.45
C CYS A 212 20.24 20.04 -2.76
N LEU A 213 19.70 19.11 -3.56
CA LEU A 213 20.46 17.97 -4.04
C LEU A 213 21.41 18.41 -5.16
N ARG A 214 22.60 17.82 -5.22
CA ARG A 214 23.61 18.09 -6.28
C ARG A 214 23.06 17.98 -7.70
N THR A 215 22.06 17.12 -7.91
CA THR A 215 21.46 16.93 -9.24
C THR A 215 20.33 17.90 -9.53
N GLY A 216 19.78 18.59 -8.52
CA GLY A 216 18.65 19.50 -8.65
C GLY A 216 17.37 18.89 -9.23
N ARG A 217 17.27 17.56 -9.32
CA ARG A 217 16.17 16.89 -10.03
C ARG A 217 14.92 16.83 -9.16
N ALA A 218 13.80 17.34 -9.65
CA ALA A 218 12.49 17.17 -9.00
C ALA A 218 11.92 15.75 -9.10
N LEU A 219 12.46 14.93 -10.02
CA LEU A 219 11.98 13.57 -10.29
C LEU A 219 13.13 12.56 -10.16
N ARG A 220 12.81 11.38 -9.62
CA ARG A 220 13.76 10.27 -9.53
C ARG A 220 14.10 9.77 -10.94
N LYS A 221 15.40 9.61 -11.22
CA LYS A 221 15.83 8.93 -12.45
C LYS A 221 15.48 7.43 -12.35
N PRO A 222 14.75 6.86 -13.31
CA PRO A 222 14.55 5.41 -13.34
C PRO A 222 15.91 4.71 -13.48
N GLN A 223 16.18 3.76 -12.59
CA GLN A 223 17.43 2.96 -12.64
C GLN A 223 17.37 1.90 -13.74
N ARG A 224 16.17 1.49 -14.17
CA ARG A 224 15.97 0.51 -15.22
C ARG A 224 15.99 1.22 -16.57
N ARG A 225 16.90 0.80 -17.45
CA ARG A 225 16.83 1.13 -18.87
C ARG A 225 16.31 -0.11 -19.62
N ALA A 226 15.50 0.07 -20.66
CA ALA A 226 14.83 -1.04 -21.35
C ALA A 226 15.83 -2.04 -21.99
N ASP A 227 17.01 -1.54 -22.35
CA ASP A 227 18.18 -2.24 -22.90
C ASP A 227 19.02 -2.97 -21.84
N GLN A 228 18.94 -2.60 -20.56
CA GLN A 228 19.74 -3.21 -19.50
C GLN A 228 18.95 -4.28 -18.74
N ARG A 229 19.21 -5.55 -19.07
CA ARG A 229 18.98 -6.65 -18.11
C ARG A 229 20.02 -6.49 -17.00
N ARG A 230 19.59 -6.44 -15.73
CA ARG A 230 20.52 -6.61 -14.61
C ARG A 230 21.31 -7.89 -14.89
N GLY A 231 22.63 -7.83 -14.90
CA GLY A 231 23.46 -9.02 -14.97
C GLY A 231 23.00 -10.00 -13.89
N ARG A 232 22.89 -11.29 -14.25
CA ARG A 232 22.85 -12.33 -13.23
C ARG A 232 24.13 -12.19 -12.40
N ILE A 233 24.03 -12.39 -11.09
CA ILE A 233 25.21 -12.43 -10.22
C ILE A 233 26.15 -13.47 -10.87
N PRO A 234 27.40 -13.09 -11.21
CA PRO A 234 28.38 -14.05 -11.71
C PRO A 234 28.48 -15.21 -10.71
N ASP A 235 28.52 -16.45 -11.22
CA ASP A 235 28.63 -17.66 -10.40
C ASP A 235 27.45 -17.93 -9.44
N MET A 236 26.26 -17.42 -9.77
CA MET A 236 25.04 -17.75 -9.04
C MET A 236 24.65 -19.21 -9.27
N VAL A 237 24.96 -20.08 -8.31
CA VAL A 237 24.50 -21.47 -8.26
C VAL A 237 22.98 -21.50 -8.18
N ASN A 238 22.34 -22.25 -9.07
CA ASN A 238 20.89 -22.35 -9.08
C ASN A 238 20.41 -23.19 -7.89
N ILE A 239 19.21 -22.91 -7.36
CA ILE A 239 18.66 -23.74 -6.27
C ILE A 239 18.51 -25.21 -6.72
N SER A 240 18.31 -25.43 -8.02
CA SER A 240 18.28 -26.75 -8.64
C SER A 240 19.62 -27.48 -8.66
N GLU A 241 20.74 -26.77 -8.48
CA GLU A 241 22.10 -27.31 -8.45
C GLU A 241 22.58 -27.56 -7.01
N ARG A 242 21.70 -27.39 -6.02
CA ARG A 242 22.06 -27.67 -4.63
C ARG A 242 22.33 -29.18 -4.47
N PRO A 243 23.35 -29.57 -3.69
CA PRO A 243 23.56 -30.97 -3.34
C PRO A 243 22.32 -31.56 -2.63
N PRO A 244 21.95 -32.81 -2.89
CA PRO A 244 20.79 -33.46 -2.28
C PRO A 244 20.88 -33.52 -0.75
N GLU A 245 22.09 -33.57 -0.20
CA GLU A 245 22.39 -33.56 1.24
C GLU A 245 21.79 -32.34 1.99
N VAL A 246 21.52 -31.25 1.27
CA VAL A 246 20.87 -30.04 1.82
C VAL A 246 19.36 -30.24 2.02
N GLU A 247 18.70 -31.13 1.26
CA GLU A 247 17.29 -31.53 1.48
C GLU A 247 17.08 -32.31 2.77
N ASP A 248 18.04 -33.18 3.10
CA ASP A 248 17.93 -34.07 4.25
C ASP A 248 18.11 -33.34 5.59
N ARG A 249 18.69 -32.13 5.58
CA ARG A 249 18.89 -31.28 6.77
C ARG A 249 19.60 -32.02 7.92
N ALA A 250 20.32 -33.09 7.60
CA ALA A 250 20.92 -34.00 8.57
C ALA A 250 22.21 -33.43 9.20
N VAL A 251 22.83 -32.44 8.53
CA VAL A 251 24.08 -31.81 8.97
C VAL A 251 23.79 -30.44 9.63
N PRO A 252 24.38 -30.16 10.81
CA PRO A 252 24.37 -28.83 11.40
C PRO A 252 24.93 -27.79 10.41
N GLY A 253 24.08 -26.88 9.95
CA GLY A 253 24.38 -25.92 8.87
C GLY A 253 23.30 -25.84 7.79
N HIS A 254 22.48 -26.90 7.63
CA HIS A 254 21.34 -26.94 6.70
C HIS A 254 19.98 -26.69 7.38
N TRP A 255 19.99 -26.30 8.65
CA TRP A 255 18.78 -26.00 9.41
C TRP A 255 18.33 -24.56 9.13
N GLU A 256 17.11 -24.41 8.61
CA GLU A 256 16.45 -23.11 8.61
C GLU A 256 15.77 -22.92 9.98
N VAL A 257 16.07 -21.81 10.66
CA VAL A 257 15.35 -21.40 11.87
C VAL A 257 13.92 -21.06 11.46
N ILE A 258 12.96 -21.86 11.90
CA ILE A 258 11.50 -21.65 11.70
C ILE A 258 11.03 -20.47 12.54
#